data_AF-A0A965AE77-F1
#
_entry.id   AF-A0A965AE77-F1
#
_cell.length_a   1.000
_cell.length_b   1.000
_cell.length_c   1.000
_cell.angle_alpha   90.00
_cell.angle_beta   90.00
_cell.angle_gamma   90.00
#
_symmetry.space_group_name_H-M   'P 1'
#
loop_
_entity.id
_entity.type
_entity.pdbx_description
1 polymer ?
#
loop_
_entity_poly.entity_id
_entity_poly.type
_entity_poly.pdbx_seq_one_letter_code
_entity_poly.pdbx_strand_id
1 'polypeptide(L)'
;MARFCSVSILFSKRKAKKEVTPAPVADPKIEVFDPTAELEDSETEPTEAEILTNDHIPSTFEPSIVVTVDSTSRRHNFHYQLEKDALLLYGPFERNLFEILEFFSDNKRTAFLYYKKSYYYLKETDKTLALKPVQDPALLNKLRQYRTKN
;
A
#
# COMPACT_ATOMS: atom_id res chain seq x y z
N MET A 1 -48.63 2.30 -36.08
CA MET A 1 -49.83 2.43 -35.23
C MET A 1 -49.71 1.47 -34.06
N ALA A 2 -49.93 1.99 -32.86
CA ALA A 2 -49.53 1.43 -31.58
C ALA A 2 -50.33 0.20 -31.14
N ARG A 3 -49.75 -0.57 -30.20
CA ARG A 3 -50.46 -1.09 -29.01
C ARG A 3 -49.46 -1.53 -27.93
N PHE A 4 -49.36 -0.70 -26.89
CA PHE A 4 -48.85 -1.06 -25.58
C PHE A 4 -49.86 -1.98 -24.88
N CYS A 5 -49.39 -2.97 -24.13
CA CYS A 5 -50.16 -3.50 -23.00
C CYS A 5 -49.20 -3.78 -21.84
N SER A 6 -49.35 -2.96 -20.82
CA SER A 6 -48.65 -2.99 -19.54
C SER A 6 -49.30 -4.04 -18.65
N VAL A 7 -48.51 -4.92 -18.04
CA VAL A 7 -48.99 -5.78 -16.93
C VAL A 7 -48.28 -5.33 -15.68
N SER A 8 -49.01 -4.56 -14.88
CA SER A 8 -48.62 -4.13 -13.54
C SER A 8 -49.02 -5.23 -12.56
N ILE A 9 -48.05 -5.85 -11.88
CA ILE A 9 -48.32 -6.77 -10.78
C ILE A 9 -48.30 -5.97 -9.47
N LEU A 10 -49.50 -5.80 -8.93
CA LEU A 10 -49.80 -5.24 -7.63
C LEU A 10 -49.63 -6.35 -6.58
N PHE A 11 -48.62 -6.29 -5.71
CA PHE A 11 -48.50 -7.20 -4.57
C PHE A 11 -48.81 -6.51 -3.25
N SER A 12 -49.65 -7.21 -2.49
CA SER A 12 -50.44 -6.74 -1.37
C SER A 12 -49.68 -6.73 -0.04
N LYS A 13 -50.12 -5.82 0.83
CA LYS A 13 -49.70 -5.60 2.22
C LYS A 13 -49.72 -6.88 3.07
N ARG A 14 -48.70 -7.07 3.90
CA ARG A 14 -48.84 -7.65 5.25
C ARG A 14 -47.94 -6.91 6.25
N LYS A 15 -48.58 -6.25 7.22
CA LYS A 15 -47.99 -5.76 8.47
C LYS A 15 -47.87 -6.95 9.44
N ALA A 16 -46.75 -7.06 10.14
CA ALA A 16 -46.71 -7.68 11.47
C ALA A 16 -45.62 -6.98 12.28
N LYS A 17 -46.09 -6.14 13.20
CA LYS A 17 -45.37 -5.33 14.18
C LYS A 17 -44.87 -6.28 15.27
N LYS A 18 -43.56 -6.38 15.49
CA LYS A 18 -42.97 -7.05 16.67
C LYS A 18 -42.30 -5.97 17.51
N GLU A 19 -43.02 -5.56 18.54
CA GLU A 19 -42.64 -4.57 19.54
C GLU A 19 -41.68 -5.26 20.51
N VAL A 20 -40.40 -4.91 20.44
CA VAL A 20 -39.35 -5.40 21.34
C VAL A 20 -39.18 -4.35 22.43
N THR A 21 -39.45 -4.76 23.66
CA THR A 21 -39.18 -4.00 24.88
C THR A 21 -37.69 -3.63 24.94
N PRO A 22 -37.32 -2.34 25.12
CA PRO A 22 -35.93 -1.98 25.34
C PRO A 22 -35.55 -2.30 26.79
N ALA A 23 -34.54 -3.17 26.96
CA ALA A 23 -33.83 -3.33 28.22
C ALA A 23 -33.08 -2.02 28.57
N PRO A 24 -32.95 -1.65 29.84
CA PRO A 24 -32.20 -0.47 30.24
C PRO A 24 -30.71 -0.69 29.95
N VAL A 25 -30.20 0.03 28.96
CA VAL A 25 -28.76 0.07 28.63
C VAL A 25 -28.09 0.91 29.70
N ALA A 26 -27.22 0.29 30.49
CA ALA A 26 -26.33 1.01 31.39
C ALA A 26 -25.35 1.81 30.54
N ASP A 27 -25.49 3.12 30.53
CA ASP A 27 -24.58 4.01 29.82
C ASP A 27 -23.16 3.85 30.40
N PRO A 28 -22.14 3.50 29.59
CA PRO A 28 -20.76 3.58 30.03
C PRO A 28 -20.42 5.06 30.28
N LYS A 29 -19.92 5.37 31.48
CA LYS A 29 -19.32 6.66 31.77
C LYS A 29 -18.11 6.83 30.87
N ILE A 30 -18.27 7.58 29.79
CA ILE A 30 -17.18 8.04 28.94
C ILE A 30 -16.53 9.19 29.72
N GLU A 31 -15.31 8.94 30.23
CA GLU A 31 -14.48 10.00 30.77
C GLU A 31 -14.03 10.89 29.60
N VAL A 32 -14.51 12.12 29.60
CA VAL A 32 -14.15 13.12 28.58
C VAL A 32 -12.71 13.53 28.85
N PHE A 33 -11.80 13.05 28.02
CA PHE A 33 -10.42 13.52 27.99
C PHE A 33 -10.41 14.95 27.44
N ASP A 34 -9.89 15.91 28.21
CA ASP A 34 -9.72 17.31 27.82
C ASP A 34 -8.27 17.53 27.35
N PRO A 35 -8.00 17.56 26.03
CA PRO A 35 -6.66 17.73 25.48
C PRO A 35 -6.15 19.17 25.54
N THR A 36 -6.86 20.10 26.18
CA THR A 36 -6.48 21.52 26.23
C THR A 36 -5.31 21.80 27.18
N ALA A 37 -4.87 20.81 27.96
CA ALA A 37 -3.82 20.96 28.97
C ALA A 37 -2.37 20.65 28.50
N GLU A 38 -2.15 20.30 27.23
CA GLU A 38 -0.80 19.99 26.70
C GLU A 38 -0.36 20.91 25.54
N LEU A 39 -0.85 22.16 25.50
CA LEU A 39 -0.53 23.15 24.46
C LEU A 39 0.27 24.36 24.98
N GLU A 40 1.20 24.13 25.92
CA GLU A 40 2.21 25.11 26.28
C GLU A 40 3.58 24.42 26.42
N ASP A 41 4.25 24.19 25.29
CA ASP A 41 5.64 24.64 25.08
C ASP A 41 6.22 24.05 23.78
N SER A 42 6.48 24.93 22.81
CA SER A 42 7.67 24.97 21.95
C SER A 42 7.32 25.57 20.60
N GLU A 43 7.41 26.90 20.53
CA GLU A 43 7.63 27.62 19.28
C GLU A 43 8.96 27.18 18.68
N THR A 44 8.94 26.55 17.50
CA THR A 44 10.09 26.61 16.58
C THR A 44 9.59 26.51 15.14
N GLU A 45 9.66 27.64 14.44
CA GLU A 45 9.44 27.77 12.98
C GLU A 45 10.58 27.08 12.17
N PRO A 46 10.35 26.78 10.88
CA PRO A 46 10.82 25.56 10.24
C PRO A 46 12.22 25.71 9.60
N THR A 47 13.03 24.65 9.66
CA THR A 47 14.23 24.53 8.83
C THR A 47 14.18 23.26 7.98
N GLU A 48 14.28 23.51 6.69
CA GLU A 48 14.50 22.65 5.53
C GLU A 48 15.06 21.23 5.77
N ALA A 49 14.43 20.26 5.10
CA ALA A 49 14.88 18.90 4.81
C ALA A 49 14.89 17.86 5.95
N GLU A 50 13.70 17.57 6.51
CA GLU A 50 13.47 16.30 7.20
C GLU A 50 13.27 15.17 6.20
N ILE A 51 14.35 14.44 5.94
CA ILE A 51 14.27 13.05 5.48
C ILE A 51 13.69 12.28 6.68
N LEU A 52 12.37 12.16 6.75
CA LEU A 52 11.70 11.37 7.78
C LEU A 52 12.12 9.91 7.64
N THR A 53 13.12 9.52 8.42
CA THR A 53 13.44 8.15 8.78
C THR A 53 12.28 7.62 9.59
N ASN A 54 11.56 6.65 9.03
CA ASN A 54 10.49 5.96 9.74
C ASN A 54 11.13 5.02 10.77
N ASP A 55 11.40 5.56 11.96
CA ASP A 55 11.77 4.81 13.15
C ASP A 55 10.63 3.92 13.63
N HIS A 56 11.00 2.76 14.16
CA HIS A 56 10.16 1.79 14.88
C HIS A 56 9.46 0.68 14.07
N ILE A 57 10.27 -0.16 13.42
CA ILE A 57 9.97 -1.60 13.29
C ILE A 57 11.10 -2.33 14.04
N PRO A 58 10.81 -3.28 14.96
CA PRO A 58 11.85 -4.02 15.67
C PRO A 58 12.79 -4.71 14.68
N SER A 59 14.01 -4.15 14.63
CA SER A 59 15.08 -4.48 13.72
C SER A 59 15.71 -5.82 14.09
N THR A 60 15.43 -6.84 13.29
CA THR A 60 16.33 -8.00 13.15
C THR A 60 16.54 -8.35 11.67
N PHE A 61 16.09 -7.48 10.76
CA PHE A 61 16.28 -7.62 9.33
C PHE A 61 16.68 -6.26 8.80
N GLU A 62 17.97 -5.97 8.78
CA GLU A 62 18.47 -4.80 8.08
C GLU A 62 18.22 -5.01 6.58
N PRO A 63 17.41 -4.16 5.92
CA PRO A 63 17.14 -4.32 4.50
C PRO A 63 18.43 -4.04 3.73
N SER A 64 18.85 -4.99 2.89
CA SER A 64 20.06 -4.86 2.06
C SER A 64 19.91 -3.89 0.88
N ILE A 65 18.71 -3.36 0.62
CA ILE A 65 18.45 -2.35 -0.42
C ILE A 65 17.81 -1.12 0.20
N VAL A 66 18.41 0.03 -0.05
CA VAL A 66 17.83 1.34 0.25
C VAL A 66 16.97 1.78 -0.92
N VAL A 67 15.66 1.96 -0.69
CA VAL A 67 14.71 2.37 -1.72
C VAL A 67 14.43 3.86 -1.62
N THR A 68 14.64 4.59 -2.71
CA THR A 68 14.31 6.01 -2.84
C THR A 68 13.28 6.20 -3.95
N VAL A 69 12.25 6.99 -3.69
CA VAL A 69 11.22 7.31 -4.69
C VAL A 69 11.37 8.76 -5.12
N ASP A 70 11.56 8.97 -6.43
CA ASP A 70 11.53 10.28 -7.06
C ASP A 70 10.24 10.44 -7.90
N SER A 71 9.30 11.23 -7.38
CA SER A 71 8.06 11.59 -8.05
C SER A 71 8.14 12.87 -8.88
N THR A 72 9.28 13.56 -8.89
CA THR A 72 9.46 14.85 -9.56
C THR A 72 9.77 14.70 -11.06
N SER A 73 10.28 13.53 -11.44
CA SER A 73 10.71 13.20 -12.81
C SER A 73 9.53 13.00 -13.77
N ARG A 74 9.10 14.08 -14.44
CA ARG A 74 8.02 14.02 -15.45
C ARG A 74 8.36 13.17 -16.69
N ARG A 75 9.65 12.94 -16.96
CA ARG A 75 10.11 12.17 -18.13
C ARG A 75 10.01 10.66 -17.91
N HIS A 76 10.06 10.21 -16.66
CA HIS A 76 10.17 8.80 -16.30
C HIS A 76 9.05 8.42 -15.32
N ASN A 77 7.85 8.15 -15.84
CA ASN A 77 6.68 7.86 -15.00
C ASN A 77 6.63 6.42 -14.44
N PHE A 78 7.53 5.54 -14.87
CA PHE A 78 7.59 4.14 -14.42
C PHE A 78 8.95 3.48 -14.70
N HIS A 79 10.01 4.09 -14.18
CA HIS A 79 11.38 3.59 -14.37
C HIS A 79 12.05 3.29 -13.04
N TYR A 80 13.17 2.61 -13.10
CA TYR A 80 14.03 2.35 -11.97
C TYR A 80 15.50 2.45 -12.36
N GLN A 81 16.34 2.61 -11.34
CA GLN A 81 17.78 2.45 -11.41
C GLN A 81 18.19 1.66 -10.17
N LEU A 82 18.89 0.54 -10.38
CA LEU A 82 19.42 -0.27 -9.30
C LEU A 82 20.94 -0.26 -9.42
N GLU A 83 21.60 0.39 -8.47
CA GLU A 83 23.05 0.49 -8.41
C GLU A 83 23.52 -0.03 -7.06
N LYS A 84 24.20 -1.19 -7.06
CA LYS A 84 24.65 -1.91 -5.87
C LYS A 84 23.48 -2.22 -4.92
N ASP A 85 23.28 -1.35 -3.93
CA ASP A 85 22.31 -1.48 -2.84
C ASP A 85 21.30 -0.32 -2.83
N ALA A 86 21.35 0.59 -3.81
CA ALA A 86 20.43 1.71 -3.93
C ALA A 86 19.46 1.47 -5.08
N LEU A 87 18.16 1.39 -4.76
CA LEU A 87 17.08 1.34 -5.73
C LEU A 87 16.39 2.71 -5.81
N LEU A 88 16.57 3.41 -6.93
CA LEU A 88 15.81 4.59 -7.26
C LEU A 88 14.59 4.21 -8.11
N LEU A 89 13.39 4.58 -7.66
CA LEU A 89 12.14 4.42 -8.38
C LEU A 89 11.66 5.78 -8.89
N TYR A 90 11.46 5.89 -10.21
CA TYR A 90 10.99 7.11 -10.86
C TYR A 90 9.53 6.98 -11.26
N GLY A 91 8.68 7.84 -10.67
CA GLY A 91 7.26 7.90 -10.97
C GLY A 91 6.38 8.02 -9.73
N PRO A 92 5.06 7.89 -9.89
CA PRO A 92 4.09 7.99 -8.80
C PRO A 92 4.02 6.66 -8.03
N PHE A 93 5.12 6.30 -7.36
CA PHE A 93 5.16 5.16 -6.45
C PHE A 93 4.68 5.57 -5.07
N GLU A 94 3.75 4.79 -4.52
CA GLU A 94 3.24 4.96 -3.17
C GLU A 94 4.12 4.14 -2.22
N ARG A 95 4.72 4.79 -1.20
CA ARG A 95 5.70 4.20 -0.28
C ARG A 95 5.24 2.91 0.40
N ASN A 96 3.94 2.73 0.59
CA ASN A 96 3.35 1.60 1.31
C ASN A 96 2.77 0.51 0.39
N LEU A 97 2.87 0.66 -0.94
CA LEU A 97 2.29 -0.30 -1.90
C LEU A 97 3.32 -1.11 -2.69
N PHE A 98 4.59 -1.00 -2.31
CA PHE A 98 5.64 -1.80 -2.92
C PHE A 98 6.39 -2.64 -1.89
N GLU A 99 6.98 -3.72 -2.38
CA GLU A 99 7.76 -4.68 -1.61
C GLU A 99 8.93 -5.14 -2.47
N ILE A 100 10.12 -5.28 -1.88
CA ILE A 100 11.33 -5.75 -2.56
C ILE A 100 11.59 -7.19 -2.12
N LEU A 101 11.69 -8.09 -3.10
CA LEU A 101 12.01 -9.49 -2.92
C LEU A 101 13.42 -9.73 -3.43
N GLU A 102 14.31 -10.16 -2.54
CA GLU A 102 15.71 -10.41 -2.87
C GLU A 102 16.03 -11.89 -2.80
N PHE A 103 16.71 -12.40 -3.83
CA PHE A 103 17.16 -13.77 -3.92
C PHE A 103 18.66 -13.79 -4.17
N PHE A 104 19.38 -14.56 -3.35
CA PHE A 104 20.82 -14.78 -3.48
C PHE A 104 21.05 -16.20 -3.98
N SER A 105 21.72 -16.35 -5.13
CA SER A 105 22.09 -17.66 -5.70
C SER A 105 23.51 -17.60 -6.24
N ASP A 106 24.41 -18.44 -5.73
CA ASP A 106 25.78 -18.63 -6.25
C ASP A 106 26.51 -17.32 -6.60
N ASN A 107 26.53 -16.36 -5.66
CA ASN A 107 27.10 -15.01 -5.79
C ASN A 107 26.39 -14.06 -6.77
N LYS A 108 25.20 -14.43 -7.26
CA LYS A 108 24.32 -13.55 -8.02
C LYS A 108 23.15 -13.11 -7.15
N ARG A 109 22.94 -11.80 -7.07
CA ARG A 109 21.77 -11.20 -6.45
C ARG A 109 20.72 -10.93 -7.51
N THR A 110 19.50 -11.37 -7.25
CA THR A 110 18.34 -11.08 -8.09
C THR A 110 17.27 -10.41 -7.26
N ALA A 111 16.85 -9.22 -7.64
CA ALA A 111 15.80 -8.48 -6.95
C ALA A 111 14.55 -8.38 -7.81
N PHE A 112 13.39 -8.43 -7.15
CA PHE A 112 12.10 -8.21 -7.76
C PHE A 112 11.33 -7.16 -6.97
N LEU A 113 10.67 -6.26 -7.68
CA LEU A 113 9.72 -5.31 -7.12
C LEU A 113 8.32 -5.90 -7.24
N TYR A 114 7.61 -6.04 -6.14
CA TYR A 114 6.17 -6.27 -6.15
C TYR A 114 5.44 -4.94 -5.98
N TYR A 115 4.58 -4.58 -6.93
CA TYR A 115 3.80 -3.35 -6.89
C TYR A 115 2.45 -3.57 -7.57
N LYS A 116 1.35 -3.09 -6.95
CA LYS A 116 -0.03 -3.20 -7.49
C LYS A 116 -0.37 -4.59 -8.04
N LYS A 117 -0.08 -5.64 -7.26
CA LYS A 117 -0.34 -7.05 -7.61
C LYS A 117 0.48 -7.62 -8.79
N SER A 118 1.49 -6.88 -9.24
CA SER A 118 2.39 -7.28 -10.32
C SER A 118 3.82 -7.41 -9.81
N TYR A 119 4.58 -8.32 -10.41
CA TYR A 119 6.01 -8.49 -10.12
C TYR A 119 6.82 -7.91 -11.26
N TYR A 120 7.88 -7.18 -10.94
CA TYR A 120 8.78 -6.53 -11.88
C TYR A 120 10.21 -6.98 -11.59
N TYR A 121 10.94 -7.31 -12.64
CA TYR A 121 12.34 -7.73 -12.52
C TYR A 121 13.26 -6.51 -12.40
N LEU A 122 14.12 -6.50 -11.39
CA LEU A 122 15.13 -5.47 -11.19
C LEU A 122 16.49 -6.01 -11.62
N LYS A 123 17.06 -5.36 -12.64
CA LYS A 123 18.42 -5.62 -13.12
C LYS A 123 19.34 -4.56 -12.57
N GLU A 124 20.47 -4.97 -12.01
CA GLU A 124 21.54 -4.04 -11.64
C GLU A 124 22.13 -3.38 -12.89
N THR A 125 22.07 -2.05 -12.95
CA THR A 125 22.60 -1.25 -14.04
C THR A 125 22.66 0.23 -13.66
N ASP A 126 23.66 0.92 -14.20
CA ASP A 126 23.81 2.38 -14.04
C ASP A 126 22.82 3.20 -14.89
N LYS A 127 21.97 2.53 -15.69
CA LYS A 127 21.03 3.18 -16.60
C LYS A 127 19.61 3.12 -16.05
N THR A 128 18.86 4.19 -16.25
CA THR A 128 17.42 4.20 -15.98
C THR A 128 16.70 3.23 -16.93
N LEU A 129 16.10 2.18 -16.38
CA LEU A 129 15.35 1.18 -17.13
C LEU A 129 13.86 1.29 -16.85
N ALA A 130 13.04 1.03 -17.86
CA ALA A 130 11.60 0.90 -17.66
C ALA A 130 11.28 -0.40 -16.90
N LEU A 131 10.39 -0.32 -15.92
CA LEU A 131 9.92 -1.51 -15.21
C LEU A 131 9.02 -2.34 -16.14
N LYS A 132 9.40 -3.60 -16.33
CA LYS A 132 8.65 -4.55 -17.14
C LYS A 132 8.03 -5.63 -16.25
N PRO A 133 6.71 -5.86 -16.35
CA PRO A 133 6.08 -6.90 -15.57
C PRO A 133 6.59 -8.27 -16.01
N VAL A 134 6.83 -9.14 -15.04
CA VAL A 134 7.16 -10.54 -15.28
C VAL A 134 5.92 -11.25 -15.82
N GLN A 135 6.06 -11.93 -16.96
CA GLN A 135 4.96 -12.63 -17.63
C GLN A 135 5.05 -14.16 -17.49
N ASP A 136 6.21 -14.69 -17.07
CA ASP A 136 6.41 -16.13 -16.95
C ASP A 136 5.56 -16.72 -15.80
N PRO A 137 4.57 -17.59 -16.10
CA PRO A 137 3.70 -18.16 -15.07
C PRO A 137 4.44 -19.04 -14.06
N ALA A 138 5.53 -19.70 -14.47
CA ALA A 138 6.31 -20.54 -13.57
C ALA A 138 7.01 -19.70 -12.51
N LEU A 139 7.64 -18.60 -12.93
CA LEU A 139 8.28 -17.64 -12.04
C LEU A 139 7.27 -16.93 -11.14
N LEU A 140 6.13 -16.51 -11.69
CA LEU A 140 5.06 -15.88 -10.89
C LEU A 140 4.54 -16.79 -9.78
N ASN A 141 4.39 -18.09 -10.04
CA ASN A 141 3.98 -19.05 -9.01
C ASN A 141 5.04 -19.16 -7.91
N LYS A 142 6.32 -19.23 -8.25
CA LYS A 142 7.41 -19.24 -7.26
C LYS A 142 7.38 -17.97 -6.39
N LEU A 143 7.30 -16.79 -7.00
CA LEU A 143 7.27 -15.51 -6.30
C LEU A 143 6.06 -15.42 -5.35
N ARG A 144 4.88 -15.88 -5.78
CA ARG A 144 3.69 -15.94 -4.92
C ARG A 144 3.88 -16.86 -3.72
N GLN A 145 4.46 -18.05 -3.93
CA GLN A 145 4.72 -19.00 -2.85
C GLN A 145 5.63 -18.40 -1.78
N TYR A 146 6.72 -17.73 -2.19
CA TYR A 146 7.61 -17.04 -1.25
C TYR A 146 6.87 -16.00 -0.41
N ARG A 147 5.98 -15.23 -1.02
CA ARG A 147 5.24 -14.17 -0.34
C ARG A 147 4.20 -14.66 0.67
N THR A 148 3.56 -15.81 0.43
CA THR A 148 2.60 -16.41 1.38
C THR A 148 3.26 -17.20 2.50
N LYS A 149 4.54 -17.55 2.35
CA LYS A 149 5.26 -18.38 3.33
C LYS A 149 5.89 -17.55 4.45
N ASN A 150 6.08 -16.26 4.22
CA ASN A 150 6.49 -15.27 5.22
C ASN A 150 5.27 -14.54 5.78
#